data_AF-U9VYK6-F1
#
_entry.id   AF-U9VYK6-F1
#
_cell.length_a   1.000
_cell.length_b   1.000
_cell.length_c   1.000
_cell.angle_alpha   90.00
_cell.angle_beta   90.00
_cell.angle_gamma   90.00
#
_symmetry.space_group_name_H-M   'P 1'
#
loop_
_entity.id
_entity.type
_entity.pdbx_description
1 polymer ?
#
loop_
_entity_poly.entity_id
_entity_poly.type
_entity_poly.pdbx_seq_one_letter_code
_entity_poly.pdbx_strand_id
1 'polypeptide(L)'
;MAPNNPTKRLISTLSLGWLAFGGLGLGLRYAVQVPEVTVIIDQSYCPPAQWQTAVVQPYTDLYQKSQANQRKIAQVVVVTDIDQTTLAIIPKPDELGNPFGQAPSPETLTELQQQFSETVVLKCGQ
;
A
#
# COMPACT_ATOMS: atom_id res chain seq x y z
N MET A 1 37.07 -38.39 -35.76
CA MET A 1 37.37 -36.95 -35.81
C MET A 1 36.05 -36.19 -35.79
N ALA A 2 35.65 -35.64 -34.64
CA ALA A 2 34.38 -34.90 -34.54
C ALA A 2 34.56 -33.50 -35.15
N PRO A 3 33.66 -33.04 -36.03
CA PRO A 3 33.78 -31.71 -36.63
C PRO A 3 33.53 -30.65 -35.55
N ASN A 4 34.60 -29.99 -35.11
CA ASN A 4 34.56 -28.78 -34.29
C ASN A 4 33.89 -27.68 -35.10
N ASN A 5 32.58 -27.51 -34.93
CA ASN A 5 31.81 -26.52 -35.65
C ASN A 5 31.71 -25.24 -34.79
N PRO A 6 32.55 -24.21 -35.02
CA PRO A 6 32.63 -23.02 -34.16
C PRO A 6 31.29 -22.28 -34.01
N THR A 7 30.42 -22.43 -35.02
CA THR A 7 29.06 -21.91 -35.06
C THR A 7 28.17 -22.50 -33.95
N LYS A 8 28.31 -23.79 -33.62
CA LYS A 8 27.54 -24.42 -32.52
C LYS A 8 27.94 -23.87 -31.15
N ARG A 9 29.22 -23.55 -30.96
CA ARG A 9 29.72 -22.95 -29.71
C ARG A 9 29.18 -21.54 -29.53
N LEU A 10 29.21 -20.72 -30.58
CA LEU A 10 28.63 -19.37 -30.58
C LEU A 10 27.13 -19.37 -30.31
N ILE A 11 26.37 -20.27 -30.93
CA ILE A 11 24.92 -20.39 -30.68
C ILE A 11 24.65 -20.84 -29.25
N SER A 12 25.46 -21.74 -28.69
CA SER A 12 25.30 -22.22 -27.32
C SER A 12 25.57 -21.13 -26.28
N THR A 13 26.60 -20.29 -26.47
CA THR A 13 26.85 -19.18 -25.53
C THR A 13 25.83 -18.05 -25.69
N LEU A 14 25.36 -17.76 -26.90
CA LEU A 14 24.31 -16.76 -27.11
C LEU A 14 22.98 -17.19 -26.46
N SER A 15 22.59 -18.44 -26.63
CA SER A 15 21.35 -18.97 -26.05
C SER A 15 21.43 -19.05 -24.53
N LEU A 16 22.57 -19.41 -23.94
CA LEU A 16 22.78 -19.36 -22.50
C LEU A 16 22.69 -17.93 -21.95
N GLY A 17 23.27 -16.95 -22.66
CA GLY A 17 23.18 -15.54 -22.30
C GLY A 17 21.75 -15.02 -22.31
N TRP A 18 20.96 -15.38 -23.33
CA TRP A 18 19.54 -15.03 -23.41
C TRP A 18 18.68 -15.74 -22.37
N LEU A 19 18.97 -17.00 -22.04
CA LEU A 19 18.28 -17.72 -20.97
C LEU A 19 18.60 -17.14 -19.58
N ALA A 20 19.86 -16.77 -19.33
CA ALA A 20 20.25 -16.09 -18.10
C ALA A 20 19.58 -14.71 -17.99
N PHE A 21 19.55 -13.93 -19.07
CA PHE A 21 18.93 -12.61 -19.09
C PHE A 21 17.39 -12.68 -18.98
N GLY A 22 16.75 -13.61 -19.70
CA GLY A 22 15.31 -13.85 -19.62
C GLY A 22 14.87 -14.40 -18.26
N GLY A 23 15.67 -15.29 -17.66
CA GLY A 23 15.43 -15.81 -16.31
C GLY A 23 15.52 -14.72 -15.23
N LEU A 24 16.53 -13.85 -15.30
CA LEU A 24 16.67 -12.71 -14.39
C LEU A 24 15.53 -11.68 -14.54
N GLY A 25 15.13 -11.38 -15.79
CA GLY A 25 14.02 -10.44 -16.06
C GLY A 25 12.66 -10.95 -15.57
N LEU A 26 12.41 -12.25 -15.67
CA LEU A 26 11.20 -12.88 -15.09
C LEU A 26 11.26 -12.92 -13.57
N GLY A 27 12.42 -13.22 -12.98
CA GLY A 27 12.59 -13.25 -11.53
C GLY A 27 12.29 -11.91 -10.86
N LEU A 28 12.70 -10.79 -11.48
CA LEU A 28 12.41 -9.45 -10.95
C LEU A 28 10.92 -9.13 -10.88
N ARG A 29 10.12 -9.55 -11.88
CA ARG A 29 8.66 -9.29 -11.86
C ARG A 29 7.93 -9.99 -10.72
N TYR A 30 8.41 -11.16 -10.29
CA TYR A 30 7.81 -11.88 -9.15
C TYR A 30 8.36 -11.43 -7.79
N ALA A 31 9.52 -10.77 -7.76
CA ALA A 31 10.15 -10.30 -6.53
C ALA A 31 9.67 -8.91 -6.08
N VAL A 32 8.99 -8.13 -6.94
CA VAL A 32 8.42 -6.85 -6.53
C VAL A 32 7.18 -7.10 -5.68
N GLN A 33 7.36 -7.14 -4.37
CA GLN A 33 6.27 -7.10 -3.41
C GLN A 33 5.56 -5.75 -3.52
N VAL A 34 4.23 -5.77 -3.65
CA VAL A 34 3.42 -4.55 -3.65
C VAL A 34 3.55 -3.92 -2.25
N PRO A 35 3.89 -2.64 -2.12
CA PRO A 35 4.00 -1.98 -0.82
C PRO A 35 2.64 -2.01 -0.12
N GLU A 36 2.66 -2.48 1.13
CA GLU A 36 1.47 -2.62 1.98
C GLU A 36 1.40 -1.48 2.98
N VAL A 37 0.22 -0.86 3.14
CA VAL A 37 0.04 0.28 4.03
C VAL A 37 -1.10 0.13 5.00
N THR A 38 -0.85 0.58 6.23
CA THR A 38 -1.88 0.77 7.24
C THR A 38 -2.44 2.17 7.12
N VAL A 39 -3.75 2.30 6.91
CA VAL A 39 -4.41 3.59 6.92
C VAL A 39 -4.97 3.83 8.31
N ILE A 40 -4.50 4.89 8.96
CA ILE A 40 -5.02 5.35 10.25
C ILE A 40 -5.96 6.51 9.94
N ILE A 41 -7.22 6.38 10.32
CA ILE A 41 -8.25 7.37 10.10
C ILE A 41 -8.62 7.96 11.45
N ASP A 42 -8.28 9.23 11.63
CA ASP A 42 -8.81 10.03 12.72
C ASP A 42 -10.25 10.40 12.38
N GLN A 43 -11.19 9.83 13.12
CA GLN A 43 -12.62 10.01 12.91
C GLN A 43 -13.20 11.21 13.66
N SER A 44 -12.36 12.06 14.25
CA SER A 44 -12.82 13.21 15.02
C SER A 44 -13.74 14.15 14.25
N TYR A 45 -14.63 14.79 15.00
CA TYR A 45 -15.65 15.66 14.42
C TYR A 45 -15.02 16.83 13.65
N CYS A 46 -15.35 16.91 12.36
CA CYS A 46 -15.01 18.03 11.49
C CYS A 46 -16.16 18.37 10.54
N PRO A 47 -16.17 19.59 9.95
CA PRO A 47 -17.16 19.98 8.96
C PRO A 47 -17.23 18.97 7.80
N PRO A 48 -18.42 18.58 7.30
CA PRO A 48 -18.55 17.55 6.26
C PRO A 48 -17.73 17.83 4.99
N ALA A 49 -17.61 19.11 4.60
CA ALA A 49 -16.79 19.52 3.46
C ALA A 49 -15.29 19.25 3.69
N GLN A 50 -14.81 19.44 4.92
CA GLN A 50 -13.42 19.16 5.29
C GLN A 50 -13.19 17.66 5.40
N TRP A 51 -14.12 16.90 5.99
CA TRP A 51 -14.08 15.44 6.05
C TRP A 51 -13.93 14.83 4.65
N GLN A 52 -14.76 15.29 3.71
CA GLN A 52 -14.75 14.80 2.34
C GLN A 52 -13.38 15.02 1.67
N THR A 53 -12.75 16.16 1.93
CA THR A 53 -11.51 16.56 1.25
C THR A 53 -10.26 16.01 1.95
N ALA A 54 -10.25 15.98 3.29
CA ALA A 54 -9.08 15.61 4.08
C ALA A 54 -8.99 14.11 4.39
N VAL A 55 -10.13 13.40 4.36
CA VAL A 55 -10.19 11.96 4.69
C VAL A 55 -10.76 11.15 3.54
N VAL A 56 -11.97 11.46 3.06
CA VAL A 56 -12.65 10.60 2.07
C VAL A 56 -11.94 10.60 0.71
N GLN A 57 -11.55 11.76 0.19
CA GLN A 57 -10.80 11.86 -1.08
C GLN A 57 -9.45 11.12 -1.04
N PRO A 58 -8.54 11.41 -0.09
CA PRO A 58 -7.25 10.72 -0.05
C PRO A 58 -7.41 9.22 0.22
N TYR A 59 -8.42 8.81 0.99
CA TYR A 59 -8.75 7.39 1.14
C TYR A 59 -9.22 6.77 -0.17
N THR A 60 -10.07 7.47 -0.94
CA THR A 60 -10.56 7.01 -2.24
C THR A 60 -9.39 6.80 -3.21
N ASP A 61 -8.43 7.72 -3.25
CA ASP A 61 -7.23 7.59 -4.07
C ASP A 61 -6.38 6.38 -3.66
N LEU A 62 -6.20 6.15 -2.36
CA LEU A 62 -5.49 4.97 -1.85
C LEU A 62 -6.24 3.69 -2.19
N TYR A 63 -7.56 3.68 -2.07
CA TYR A 63 -8.41 2.54 -2.40
C TYR A 63 -8.31 2.20 -3.89
N GLN A 64 -8.36 3.20 -4.77
CA GLN A 64 -8.16 3.00 -6.22
C GLN A 64 -6.75 2.48 -6.54
N LYS A 65 -5.70 2.98 -5.88
CA LYS A 65 -4.33 2.47 -6.02
C LYS A 65 -4.19 1.03 -5.54
N SER A 66 -4.94 0.65 -4.50
CA SER A 66 -5.03 -0.72 -4.02
C SER A 66 -5.70 -1.64 -5.03
N GLN A 67 -6.79 -1.19 -5.66
CA GLN A 67 -7.44 -1.93 -6.75
C GLN A 67 -6.55 -2.08 -7.99
N ALA A 68 -5.72 -1.08 -8.28
CA ALA A 68 -4.76 -1.12 -9.37
C ALA A 68 -3.48 -1.93 -9.08
N ASN A 69 -3.39 -2.60 -7.91
CA ASN A 69 -2.19 -3.30 -7.43
C ASN A 69 -0.92 -2.43 -7.34
N GLN A 70 -1.08 -1.11 -7.20
CA GLN A 70 0.04 -0.17 -7.08
C GLN A 70 0.49 0.01 -5.63
N ARG A 71 -0.46 -0.06 -4.69
CA ARG A 71 -0.21 0.05 -3.24
C ARG A 71 -1.35 -0.60 -2.48
N LYS A 72 -1.09 -1.67 -1.74
CA LYS A 72 -2.13 -2.45 -1.10
C LYS A 72 -2.46 -1.87 0.28
N ILE A 73 -3.74 -1.68 0.58
CA ILE A 73 -4.16 -1.34 1.94
C ILE A 73 -4.18 -2.65 2.75
N ALA A 74 -3.30 -2.77 3.73
CA ALA A 74 -3.23 -3.94 4.60
C ALA A 74 -4.38 -3.94 5.61
N GLN A 75 -4.67 -2.78 6.20
CA GLN A 75 -5.65 -2.61 7.26
C GLN A 75 -6.05 -1.14 7.40
N VAL A 76 -7.24 -0.92 7.94
CA VAL A 76 -7.74 0.40 8.30
C VAL A 76 -7.97 0.44 9.80
N VAL A 77 -7.30 1.38 10.47
CA VAL A 77 -7.45 1.62 11.90
C VAL A 77 -8.20 2.94 12.05
N VAL A 78 -9.37 2.88 12.66
CA VAL A 78 -10.18 4.06 12.98
C VAL A 78 -9.89 4.46 14.42
N VAL A 79 -9.59 5.73 14.63
CA VAL A 79 -9.15 6.25 15.92
C VAL A 79 -9.99 7.48 16.29
N THR A 80 -10.40 7.52 17.55
CA THR A 80 -11.08 8.64 18.21
C THR A 80 -10.40 8.89 19.55
N ASP A 81 -10.82 9.91 20.30
CA ASP A 81 -10.32 10.20 21.64
C ASP A 81 -10.58 9.08 22.66
N ILE A 82 -11.64 8.30 22.46
CA ILE A 82 -12.10 7.28 23.42
C ILE A 82 -11.97 5.85 22.91
N ASP A 83 -11.80 5.65 21.60
CA ASP A 83 -11.82 4.33 21.00
C ASP A 83 -10.86 4.20 19.82
N GLN A 84 -10.24 3.03 19.70
CA GLN A 84 -9.35 2.63 18.62
C GLN A 84 -9.82 1.29 18.08
N THR A 85 -10.39 1.31 16.88
CA THR A 85 -10.93 0.10 16.26
C THR A 85 -10.17 -0.22 14.98
N THR A 86 -9.56 -1.41 14.92
CA THR A 86 -9.01 -1.94 13.67
C THR A 86 -10.11 -2.65 12.91
N LEU A 87 -10.39 -2.21 11.69
CA LEU A 87 -11.40 -2.81 10.83
C LEU A 87 -10.85 -4.10 10.21
N ALA A 88 -11.57 -5.20 10.42
CA ALA A 88 -11.23 -6.50 9.86
C ALA A 88 -11.38 -6.57 8.33
N ILE A 89 -12.22 -5.70 7.76
CA ILE A 89 -12.47 -5.57 6.33
C ILE A 89 -12.13 -4.15 5.93
N ILE A 90 -11.43 -3.97 4.80
CA ILE A 90 -11.14 -2.65 4.23
C ILE A 90 -12.47 -2.07 3.73
N PRO A 91 -13.02 -1.03 4.39
CA PRO A 91 -14.31 -0.45 3.99
C PRO A 91 -14.18 0.20 2.61
N LYS A 92 -15.30 0.33 1.91
CA LYS A 92 -15.34 1.22 0.74
C LYS A 92 -15.25 2.68 1.19
N PRO A 93 -14.83 3.61 0.32
CA PRO A 93 -14.83 5.04 0.66
C PRO A 93 -16.19 5.56 1.13
N ASP A 94 -17.28 5.04 0.55
CA ASP A 94 -18.66 5.40 0.95
C ASP A 94 -19.09 4.81 2.31
N GLU A 95 -18.35 3.81 2.81
CA GLU A 95 -18.62 3.09 4.06
C GLU A 95 -17.78 3.61 5.25
N LEU A 96 -16.94 4.63 5.03
CA LEU A 96 -16.10 5.24 6.07
C LEU A 96 -16.89 5.87 7.24
N GLY A 97 -18.20 6.06 7.06
CA GLY A 97 -19.07 6.67 8.05
C GLY A 97 -18.86 8.19 8.16
N ASN A 98 -19.57 8.78 9.13
CA ASN A 98 -19.46 10.21 9.43
C ASN A 98 -18.43 10.44 10.54
N PRO A 99 -17.72 11.59 10.54
CA PRO A 99 -16.84 11.94 11.63
C PRO A 99 -17.63 12.14 12.92
N PHE A 100 -17.13 11.56 14.03
CA PHE A 100 -17.71 11.65 15.36
C PHE A 100 -16.64 11.65 16.45
N GLY A 101 -16.96 12.21 17.61
CA GLY A 101 -16.04 12.24 18.75
C GLY A 101 -15.02 13.38 18.68
N GLN A 102 -14.04 13.36 19.59
CA GLN A 102 -12.98 14.35 19.65
C GLN A 102 -11.69 13.83 18.99
N ALA A 103 -10.79 14.76 18.66
CA ALA A 103 -9.49 14.42 18.10
C ALA A 103 -8.68 13.57 19.08
N PRO A 104 -8.12 12.42 18.64
CA PRO A 104 -7.21 11.65 19.45
C PRO A 104 -5.95 12.45 19.78
N SER A 105 -5.29 12.07 20.88
CA SER A 105 -4.06 12.76 21.26
C SER A 105 -2.95 12.54 20.21
N PRO A 106 -2.06 13.53 19.99
CA PRO A 106 -0.94 13.38 19.06
C PRO A 106 0.00 12.23 19.43
N GLU A 107 0.11 11.93 20.73
CA GLU A 107 0.91 10.84 21.26
C GLU A 107 0.35 9.49 20.80
N THR A 108 -0.98 9.31 20.92
CA THR A 108 -1.67 8.10 20.44
C THR A 108 -1.45 7.87 18.94
N LEU A 109 -1.56 8.92 18.12
CA LEU A 109 -1.30 8.80 16.68
C LEU A 109 0.16 8.44 16.38
N THR A 110 1.10 8.93 17.19
CA THR A 110 2.53 8.63 17.04
C THR A 110 2.84 7.19 17.45
N GLU A 111 2.26 6.69 18.54
CA GLU A 111 2.38 5.29 18.95
C GLU A 111 1.84 4.34 17.88
N LEU A 112 0.70 4.67 17.26
CA LEU A 112 0.14 3.87 16.16
C LEU A 112 1.01 3.88 14.92
N GLN A 113 1.63 5.02 14.58
CA GLN A 113 2.60 5.08 13.49
C GLN A 113 3.83 4.23 13.78
N GLN A 114 4.27 4.14 15.03
CA GLN A 114 5.41 3.29 15.42
C GLN A 114 5.07 1.80 15.44
N GLN A 115 3.80 1.46 15.68
CA GLN A 115 3.33 0.08 15.68
C GLN A 115 3.33 -0.56 14.28
N PHE A 116 3.26 0.25 13.22
CA PHE A 116 3.13 -0.21 11.83
C PHE A 116 4.23 0.35 10.93
N SER A 117 4.87 -0.50 10.14
CA SER A 117 6.06 -0.14 9.36
C SER A 117 5.82 0.90 8.26
N GLU A 118 4.62 0.92 7.65
CA GLU A 118 4.22 1.92 6.66
C GLU A 118 2.78 2.38 6.96
N THR A 119 2.63 3.63 7.37
CA THR A 119 1.35 4.21 7.78
C THR A 119 1.00 5.47 6.99
N VAL A 120 -0.29 5.65 6.75
CA VAL A 120 -0.85 6.90 6.25
C VAL A 120 -1.90 7.36 7.25
N VAL A 121 -1.67 8.52 7.86
CA VAL A 121 -2.63 9.13 8.77
C VAL A 121 -3.50 10.11 8.00
N LEU A 122 -4.80 9.84 7.96
CA LEU A 122 -5.82 10.72 7.42
C LEU A 122 -6.52 11.37 8.60
N LYS A 123 -6.40 12.70 8.70
CA LYS A 123 -7.00 13.47 9.80
C LYS A 123 -7.64 14.75 9.32
N CYS A 124 -8.66 15.17 10.05
CA CYS A 124 -9.30 16.45 9.84
C CYS A 124 -8.57 17.56 10.61
N GLY A 125 -8.03 18.55 9.90
CA GLY A 125 -7.38 19.71 10.51
C GLY A 125 -5.86 19.56 10.71
N GLN A 126 -5.14 20.60 10.28
CA GLN A 126 -3.76 20.87 10.65
C GLN A 126 -3.72 21.70 11.93
#